data_AF-A0A968JNZ2-F1
#
_entry.id   AF-A0A968JNZ2-F1
#
_cell.length_a   1.000
_cell.length_b   1.000
_cell.length_c   1.000
_cell.angle_alpha   90.00
_cell.angle_beta   90.00
_cell.angle_gamma   90.00
#
_symmetry.space_group_name_H-M   'P 1'
#
loop_
_entity.id
_entity.type
_entity.pdbx_description
1 polymer ?
#
loop_
_entity_poly.entity_id
_entity_poly.type
_entity_poly.pdbx_seq_one_letter_code
_entity_poly.pdbx_strand_id
1 'polypeptide(L)'
;MVAPGEYTLRLSANQEVVETQALVIPDPRIEATSEEYAAQQVILKAVETAVREIHNSVNEMRKVKKQLLQIKESLKLVEGTTALQDSATAIVKKITTWEEALIQPNQKTFQDVINFPNKLNAELIDLKVEWMNLCLSLHKGQNKE
;
A
#
# COMPACT_ATOMS: atom_id res chain seq x y z
N MET A 1 -11.94 3.27 3.51
CA MET A 1 -13.19 4.01 3.78
C MET A 1 -14.34 3.17 3.28
N VAL A 2 -15.52 3.32 3.86
CA VAL A 2 -16.71 2.55 3.49
C VAL A 2 -17.84 3.52 3.16
N ALA A 3 -18.69 3.18 2.20
CA ALA A 3 -19.87 3.95 1.87
C ALA A 3 -20.89 3.92 3.03
N PRO A 4 -21.79 4.91 3.14
CA PRO A 4 -22.89 4.87 4.09
C PRO A 4 -23.74 3.60 3.96
N GLY A 5 -24.23 3.08 5.07
CA GLY A 5 -25.00 1.83 5.10
C GLY A 5 -24.93 1.12 6.45
N GLU A 6 -25.64 -0.01 6.53
CA GLU A 6 -25.62 -0.88 7.71
C GLU A 6 -24.44 -1.85 7.68
N TYR A 7 -23.73 -1.94 8.80
CA TYR A 7 -22.55 -2.79 8.96
C TYR A 7 -22.64 -3.61 10.24
N THR A 8 -22.03 -4.78 10.21
CA THR A 8 -21.78 -5.59 11.41
C THR A 8 -20.35 -5.36 11.86
N LEU A 9 -20.18 -4.83 13.07
CA LEU A 9 -18.89 -4.72 13.75
C LEU A 9 -18.63 -6.03 14.48
N ARG A 10 -17.48 -6.65 14.21
CA ARG A 10 -17.05 -7.90 14.85
C ARG A 10 -15.76 -7.67 15.63
N LEU A 11 -15.78 -8.03 16.92
CA LEU A 11 -14.58 -8.15 17.74
C LEU A 11 -14.31 -9.63 18.00
N SER A 12 -13.07 -10.06 17.78
CA SER A 12 -12.65 -11.44 18.04
C SER A 12 -11.43 -11.45 18.95
N ALA A 13 -11.51 -12.18 20.06
CA ALA A 13 -10.44 -12.36 21.03
C ALA A 13 -10.40 -13.83 21.47
N ASN A 14 -9.26 -14.50 21.24
CA ASN A 14 -9.11 -15.94 21.44
C ASN A 14 -10.19 -16.74 20.67
N GLN A 15 -11.08 -17.44 21.37
CA GLN A 15 -12.20 -18.21 20.81
C GLN A 15 -13.54 -17.47 20.93
N GLU A 16 -13.57 -16.27 21.51
CA GLU A 16 -14.80 -15.49 21.67
C GLU A 16 -14.94 -14.48 20.53
N VAL A 17 -16.17 -14.39 20.01
CA VAL A 17 -16.57 -13.43 18.99
C VAL A 17 -17.81 -12.70 19.49
N VAL A 18 -17.75 -11.37 19.50
CA VAL A 18 -18.90 -10.50 19.83
C VAL A 18 -19.18 -9.62 18.62
N GLU A 19 -20.46 -9.46 18.30
CA GLU A 19 -20.93 -8.68 17.15
C GLU A 19 -21.95 -7.64 17.58
N THR A 20 -21.96 -6.51 16.88
CA THR A 20 -22.99 -5.47 17.00
C THR A 20 -23.26 -4.83 15.65
N GLN A 21 -24.44 -4.23 15.48
CA GLN A 21 -24.79 -3.49 14.28
C GLN A 21 -24.41 -2.01 14.42
N ALA A 22 -23.99 -1.39 13.32
CA ALA A 22 -23.71 0.03 13.23
C ALA A 22 -24.22 0.58 11.90
N LEU A 23 -24.86 1.75 11.96
CA LEU A 23 -25.24 2.51 10.76
C LEU A 23 -24.18 3.58 10.50
N VAL A 24 -23.54 3.51 9.33
CA VAL A 24 -22.66 4.57 8.82
C VAL A 24 -23.53 5.55 8.05
N ILE A 25 -23.61 6.79 8.54
CA ILE A 25 -24.36 7.87 7.88
C ILE A 25 -23.49 8.60 6.84
N PRO A 26 -24.08 9.17 5.78
CA PRO A 26 -23.37 10.06 4.86
C PRO A 26 -22.72 11.24 5.58
N ASP A 27 -21.57 11.70 5.08
CA ASP A 27 -20.94 12.92 5.60
C ASP A 27 -21.82 14.12 5.24
N PRO A 28 -22.33 14.89 6.21
CA PRO A 28 -23.24 16.02 5.95
C PRO A 28 -22.60 17.16 5.13
N ARG A 29 -21.28 17.13 4.91
CA ARG A 29 -20.54 18.11 4.09
C ARG A 29 -20.43 17.69 2.63
N ILE A 30 -20.99 16.55 2.26
CA ILE A 30 -20.89 15.97 0.92
C ILE A 30 -22.30 15.67 0.44
N GLU A 31 -22.74 16.36 -0.61
CA GLU A 31 -23.94 15.96 -1.35
C GLU A 31 -23.55 14.94 -2.40
N ALA A 32 -23.87 13.68 -2.13
CA ALA A 32 -23.62 12.56 -3.04
C ALA A 32 -24.73 11.52 -2.90
N THR A 33 -25.06 10.88 -4.01
CA THR A 33 -25.95 9.73 -4.08
C THR A 33 -25.28 8.49 -3.48
N SER A 34 -26.08 7.50 -3.11
CA SER A 34 -25.56 6.21 -2.62
C SER A 34 -24.68 5.53 -3.67
N GLU A 35 -25.02 5.68 -4.96
CA GLU A 35 -24.26 5.15 -6.10
C GLU A 35 -22.88 5.81 -6.22
N GLU A 36 -22.77 7.12 -6.01
CA GLU A 36 -21.50 7.86 -6.04
C GLU A 36 -20.58 7.46 -4.88
N TYR A 37 -21.12 7.29 -3.67
CA TYR A 37 -20.35 6.75 -2.54
C TYR A 37 -19.86 5.33 -2.81
N ALA A 38 -20.69 4.48 -3.43
CA ALA A 38 -20.30 3.13 -3.80
C ALA A 38 -19.18 3.14 -4.84
N ALA A 39 -19.28 3.98 -5.88
CA ALA A 39 -18.24 4.13 -6.89
C ALA A 39 -16.91 4.62 -6.30
N GLN A 40 -16.96 5.62 -5.40
CA GLN A 40 -15.79 6.12 -4.69
C GLN A 40 -15.14 5.01 -3.85
N GLN A 41 -15.94 4.22 -3.13
CA GLN A 41 -15.43 3.10 -2.32
C GLN A 41 -14.71 2.06 -3.17
N VAL A 42 -15.20 1.74 -4.37
CA VAL A 42 -14.55 0.80 -5.29
C VAL A 42 -13.13 1.26 -5.63
N ILE A 43 -12.96 2.53 -6.01
CA ILE A 43 -11.65 3.10 -6.36
C ILE A 43 -10.72 3.10 -5.14
N LEU A 44 -11.20 3.62 -4.00
CA LEU A 44 -10.41 3.67 -2.77
C LEU A 44 -9.95 2.29 -2.31
N LYS A 45 -10.83 1.28 -2.43
CA LYS A 45 -10.51 -0.10 -2.09
C LYS A 45 -9.49 -0.72 -3.05
N ALA A 46 -9.56 -0.39 -4.34
CA ALA A 46 -8.58 -0.83 -5.32
C ALA A 46 -7.19 -0.26 -5.03
N VAL A 47 -7.10 1.05 -4.77
CA VAL A 47 -5.84 1.72 -4.41
C VAL A 47 -5.26 1.17 -3.10
N GLU A 48 -6.09 1.02 -2.06
CA GLU A 48 -5.67 0.41 -0.79
C GLU A 48 -5.14 -1.01 -0.98
N THR A 49 -5.81 -1.80 -1.82
CA THR A 49 -5.41 -3.18 -2.13
C THR A 49 -4.07 -3.20 -2.85
N ALA A 50 -3.88 -2.37 -3.87
CA ALA A 50 -2.61 -2.26 -4.58
C ALA A 50 -1.45 -1.85 -3.66
N VAL A 51 -1.65 -0.85 -2.79
CA VAL A 51 -0.66 -0.42 -1.80
C VAL A 51 -0.30 -1.55 -0.83
N ARG A 52 -1.31 -2.26 -0.32
CA ARG A 52 -1.11 -3.41 0.57
C ARG A 52 -0.34 -4.53 -0.11
N GLU A 53 -0.68 -4.85 -1.37
CA GLU A 53 0.02 -5.86 -2.17
C GLU A 53 1.48 -5.50 -2.44
N ILE A 54 1.76 -4.23 -2.74
CA ILE A 54 3.14 -3.72 -2.87
C ILE A 54 3.90 -3.95 -1.57
N HIS A 55 3.36 -3.53 -0.42
CA HIS A 55 4.04 -3.69 0.87
C HIS A 55 4.29 -5.16 1.21
N ASN A 56 3.30 -6.03 1.02
CA ASN A 56 3.44 -7.46 1.26
C ASN A 56 4.50 -8.07 0.36
N SER A 57 4.46 -7.76 -0.94
CA SER A 57 5.42 -8.28 -1.92
C SER A 57 6.85 -7.82 -1.61
N VAL A 58 7.03 -6.55 -1.26
CA VAL A 58 8.35 -6.02 -0.87
C VAL A 58 8.88 -6.74 0.37
N ASN A 59 8.03 -6.96 1.37
CA ASN A 59 8.43 -7.66 2.59
C ASN A 59 8.84 -9.12 2.31
N GLU A 60 8.10 -9.84 1.47
CA GLU A 60 8.47 -11.20 1.05
C GLU A 60 9.77 -11.22 0.26
N MET A 61 9.95 -10.31 -0.70
CA MET A 61 11.18 -10.24 -1.49
C MET A 61 12.41 -9.85 -0.65
N ARG A 62 12.23 -9.03 0.39
CA ARG A 62 13.30 -8.75 1.38
C ARG A 62 13.70 -10.01 2.15
N LYS A 63 12.75 -10.90 2.50
CA LYS A 63 13.07 -12.20 3.11
C LYS A 63 13.87 -13.09 2.16
N VAL A 64 13.43 -13.19 0.90
CA VAL A 64 14.14 -13.95 -0.14
C VAL A 64 15.56 -13.41 -0.35
N LYS A 65 15.72 -12.09 -0.46
CA LYS A 65 17.03 -11.42 -0.57
C LYS A 65 17.94 -11.78 0.62
N LYS A 66 17.41 -11.78 1.86
CA LYS A 66 18.16 -12.18 3.05
C LYS A 66 18.62 -13.64 2.98
N GLN A 67 17.74 -14.54 2.58
CA GLN A 67 18.06 -15.96 2.42
C GLN A 67 19.15 -16.19 1.35
N LEU A 68 19.05 -15.51 0.21
CA LEU A 68 20.06 -15.60 -0.86
C LEU A 68 21.44 -15.10 -0.40
N LEU A 69 21.47 -14.02 0.37
CA LEU A 69 22.73 -13.51 0.95
C LEU A 69 23.33 -14.50 1.95
N GLN A 70 22.50 -15.14 2.79
CA GLN A 70 22.96 -16.18 3.70
C GLN A 70 23.55 -17.38 2.97
N ILE A 71 22.84 -17.89 1.94
CA ILE A 71 23.33 -19.00 1.11
C ILE A 71 24.66 -18.64 0.47
N LYS A 72 24.76 -17.44 -0.12
CA LYS A 72 26.01 -16.97 -0.73
C LYS A 72 27.17 -16.94 0.28
N GLU A 73 26.95 -16.51 1.52
CA GLU A 73 28.00 -16.54 2.55
C GLU A 73 28.41 -17.95 2.93
N SER A 74 27.46 -18.88 3.06
CA SER A 74 27.77 -20.28 3.34
C SER A 74 28.59 -20.95 2.23
N LEU A 75 28.45 -20.49 0.98
CA LEU A 75 29.15 -21.06 -0.18
C LEU A 75 30.56 -20.50 -0.40
N LYS A 76 30.98 -19.44 0.31
CA LYS A 76 32.28 -18.78 0.10
C LYS A 76 33.50 -19.71 0.21
N LEU A 77 33.40 -20.73 1.06
CA LEU A 77 34.48 -21.68 1.32
C LEU A 77 34.30 -22.99 0.55
N VAL A 78 33.27 -23.11 -0.28
CA VAL A 78 32.97 -24.32 -1.05
C VAL A 78 33.48 -24.13 -2.49
N GLU A 79 34.49 -24.92 -2.86
CA GLU A 79 35.05 -24.90 -4.20
C GLU A 79 34.00 -25.27 -5.26
N GLY A 80 34.13 -24.70 -6.47
CA GLY A 80 33.22 -24.97 -7.59
C GLY A 80 31.84 -24.29 -7.51
N THR A 81 31.60 -23.42 -6.52
CA THR A 81 30.28 -22.77 -6.33
C THR A 81 30.14 -21.38 -6.93
N THR A 82 31.14 -20.89 -7.67
CA THR A 82 31.18 -19.52 -8.24
C THR A 82 29.92 -19.19 -9.03
N ALA A 83 29.47 -20.09 -9.91
CA ALA A 83 28.26 -19.88 -10.71
C ALA A 83 26.98 -19.70 -9.86
N LEU A 84 26.91 -20.38 -8.72
CA LEU A 84 25.78 -20.26 -7.80
C LEU A 84 25.84 -18.94 -7.01
N GLN A 85 27.03 -18.50 -6.60
CA GLN A 85 27.24 -17.21 -5.94
C GLN A 85 26.91 -16.03 -6.88
N ASP A 86 27.28 -16.15 -8.16
CA ASP A 86 26.97 -15.17 -9.20
C ASP A 86 25.47 -15.10 -9.45
N SER A 87 24.80 -16.25 -9.54
CA SER A 87 23.34 -16.33 -9.70
C SER A 87 22.61 -15.68 -8.52
N ALA A 88 23.03 -15.97 -7.28
CA ALA A 88 22.48 -15.32 -6.09
C ALA A 88 22.66 -13.80 -6.13
N THR A 89 23.84 -13.33 -6.54
CA THR A 89 24.13 -11.89 -6.67
C THR A 89 23.27 -11.23 -7.74
N ALA A 90 23.07 -11.88 -8.89
CA ALA A 90 22.19 -11.38 -9.95
C ALA A 90 20.72 -11.26 -9.49
N ILE A 91 20.21 -12.25 -8.76
CA ILE A 91 18.83 -12.22 -8.24
C ILE A 91 18.68 -11.12 -7.20
N VAL A 92 19.63 -10.98 -6.26
CA VAL A 92 19.61 -9.89 -5.26
C VAL A 92 19.59 -8.51 -5.94
N LYS A 93 20.36 -8.33 -7.02
CA LYS A 93 20.35 -7.08 -7.79
C LYS A 93 18.98 -6.82 -8.42
N LYS A 94 18.38 -7.83 -9.06
CA LYS A 94 17.02 -7.72 -9.65
C LYS A 94 15.97 -7.34 -8.62
N ILE A 95 15.97 -7.99 -7.46
CA ILE A 95 15.07 -7.67 -6.35
C ILE A 95 15.24 -6.22 -5.91
N THR A 96 16.49 -5.76 -5.78
CA THR A 96 16.79 -4.38 -5.35
C THR A 96 16.26 -3.35 -6.35
N THR A 97 16.53 -3.53 -7.65
CA THR A 97 16.03 -2.62 -8.69
C THR A 97 14.50 -2.61 -8.76
N TRP A 98 13.85 -3.77 -8.59
CA TRP A 98 12.40 -3.87 -8.53
C TRP A 98 11.83 -3.14 -7.29
N GLU A 99 12.43 -3.33 -6.12
CA GLU A 99 12.01 -2.66 -4.88
C GLU A 99 12.10 -1.13 -5.00
N GLU A 100 13.23 -0.61 -5.53
CA GLU A 100 13.46 0.83 -5.75
C GLU A 100 12.53 1.46 -6.80
N ALA A 101 11.95 0.66 -7.68
CA ALA A 101 10.92 1.13 -8.61
C ALA A 101 9.54 1.27 -7.94
N LEU A 102 9.25 0.41 -6.95
CA LEU A 102 7.96 0.39 -6.26
C LEU A 102 7.89 1.34 -5.07
N ILE A 103 8.96 1.40 -4.29
CA ILE A 103 9.05 2.19 -3.07
C ILE A 103 10.32 3.02 -3.03
N GLN A 104 10.29 4.13 -2.30
CA GLN A 104 11.47 4.94 -2.03
C GLN A 104 12.01 4.58 -0.64
N PRO A 105 12.95 3.62 -0.51
CA PRO A 105 13.39 3.12 0.80
C PRO A 105 14.12 4.17 1.64
N ASN A 106 14.64 5.22 1.01
CA ASN A 106 15.42 6.28 1.66
C ASN A 106 14.57 7.46 2.16
N GLN A 107 13.30 7.55 1.74
CA GLN A 107 12.38 8.59 2.19
C GLN A 107 11.83 8.22 3.56
N LYS A 108 12.33 8.87 4.61
CA LYS A 108 11.90 8.63 6.00
C LYS A 108 10.88 9.66 6.46
N THR A 109 10.91 10.85 5.87
CA THR A 109 10.03 11.98 6.18
C THR A 109 9.47 12.62 4.91
N PHE A 110 8.42 13.43 5.05
CA PHE A 110 7.84 14.19 3.93
C PHE A 110 8.80 15.24 3.33
N GLN A 111 9.80 15.71 4.09
CA GLN A 111 10.79 16.68 3.61
C GLN A 111 11.85 16.05 2.70
N ASP A 112 11.99 14.72 2.74
CA ASP A 112 12.99 13.97 1.97
C ASP A 112 12.65 13.85 0.48
N VAL A 113 11.43 14.20 0.08
CA VAL A 113 10.91 14.08 -1.30
C VAL A 113 11.75 14.85 -2.32
N ILE A 114 12.42 15.94 -1.89
CA ILE A 114 13.31 16.74 -2.74
C ILE A 114 14.52 15.91 -3.21
N ASN A 115 15.07 15.08 -2.33
CA ASN A 115 16.26 14.26 -2.61
C ASN A 115 15.90 12.84 -3.07
N PHE A 116 14.71 12.38 -2.70
CA PHE A 116 14.24 11.02 -2.90
C PHE A 116 12.85 11.06 -3.53
N PRO A 117 12.75 11.11 -4.87
CA PRO A 117 11.47 11.27 -5.55
C PRO A 117 10.53 10.12 -5.24
N ASN A 118 9.24 10.45 -5.23
CA ASN A 118 8.16 9.49 -5.05
C ASN A 118 8.26 8.33 -6.05
N LYS A 119 7.84 7.16 -5.57
CA LYS A 119 7.71 5.92 -6.35
C LYS A 119 6.25 5.49 -6.34
N LEU A 120 5.93 4.42 -7.07
CA LEU A 120 4.55 3.97 -7.29
C LEU A 120 3.69 3.94 -6.01
N ASN A 121 4.24 3.45 -4.89
CA ASN A 121 3.52 3.44 -3.61
C ASN A 121 3.09 4.84 -3.15
N ALA A 122 3.98 5.82 -3.24
CA ALA A 122 3.70 7.20 -2.85
C ALA A 122 2.70 7.86 -3.79
N GLU A 123 2.83 7.64 -5.10
CA GLU A 123 1.88 8.12 -6.12
C GLU A 123 0.46 7.57 -5.90
N LEU A 124 0.33 6.29 -5.54
CA LEU A 124 -0.96 5.67 -5.22
C LEU A 124 -1.58 6.25 -3.94
N ILE A 125 -0.76 6.52 -2.92
CA ILE A 125 -1.23 7.17 -1.70
C ILE A 125 -1.66 8.61 -1.99
N ASP A 126 -0.91 9.33 -2.81
CA ASP A 126 -1.23 10.71 -3.18
C ASP A 126 -2.54 10.77 -3.98
N LEU A 127 -2.70 9.90 -4.98
CA LEU A 127 -3.95 9.73 -5.72
C LEU A 127 -5.14 9.52 -4.78
N LYS A 128 -5.00 8.66 -3.77
CA LYS A 128 -6.06 8.44 -2.77
C LYS A 128 -6.42 9.73 -2.03
N VAL A 129 -5.44 10.54 -1.65
CA VAL A 129 -5.64 11.80 -0.92
C VAL A 129 -6.25 12.87 -1.82
N GLU A 130 -5.74 13.03 -3.04
CA GLU A 130 -6.29 13.97 -4.02
C GLU A 130 -7.74 13.66 -4.36
N TRP A 131 -8.08 12.39 -4.58
CA TRP A 131 -9.46 11.98 -4.84
C TRP A 131 -10.40 12.30 -3.68
N MET A 132 -9.94 12.08 -2.45
CA MET A 132 -10.71 12.43 -1.25
C MET A 132 -10.91 13.96 -1.15
N ASN A 133 -9.89 14.75 -1.52
CA ASN A 133 -9.96 16.21 -1.52
C ASN A 133 -10.80 16.77 -2.67
N LEU A 134 -10.78 16.16 -3.86
CA LEU A 134 -11.58 16.59 -5.01
C LEU A 134 -13.08 16.43 -4.72
N CYS A 135 -13.48 15.32 -4.10
CA CYS A 135 -14.86 15.14 -3.65
C CYS A 135 -15.30 16.22 -2.65
N LEU A 136 -14.38 16.71 -1.79
CA LEU A 136 -14.65 17.79 -0.85
C LEU A 136 -14.62 19.20 -1.49
N SER A 137 -13.81 19.41 -2.53
CA SER A 137 -13.58 20.73 -3.14
C SER A 137 -14.62 21.09 -4.21
N LEU A 138 -15.07 20.11 -5.01
CA LEU A 138 -16.20 20.29 -5.93
C LEU A 138 -17.44 20.83 -5.19
N HIS A 139 -17.64 20.40 -3.95
CA HIS A 139 -18.73 20.89 -3.10
C HIS A 139 -18.57 22.36 -2.66
N LYS A 140 -17.36 22.83 -2.34
CA LYS A 140 -17.14 24.25 -1.98
C LYS A 140 -17.36 25.20 -3.16
N GLY A 141 -17.21 24.71 -4.39
CA GLY A 141 -17.46 25.48 -5.61
C GLY A 141 -18.93 25.60 -6.00
N GLN A 142 -19.77 24.64 -5.60
CA GLN A 142 -21.21 24.63 -5.95
C GLN A 142 -22.07 25.45 -4.97
N ASN A 143 -21.60 25.73 -3.75
CA ASN A 143 -22.30 26.56 -2.75
C ASN A 143 -22.01 28.08 -2.87
N LYS A 144 -21.70 28.58 -4.09
CA LYS A 144 -21.36 29.99 -4.35
C LYS A 144 -22.31 30.73 -5.30
N GLU A 145 -23.49 30.18 -5.58
CA GLU A 145 -24.58 30.91 -6.26
C GLU A 145 -25.81 31.04 -5.37
#